data_AF-A0A645HRB9-F1
#
_entry.id   AF-A0A645HRB9-F1
#
_cell.length_a   1.000
_cell.length_b   1.000
_cell.length_c   1.000
_cell.angle_alpha   90.00
_cell.angle_beta   90.00
_cell.angle_gamma   90.00
#
_symmetry.space_group_name_H-M   'P 1'
#
loop_
_entity.id
_entity.type
_entity.pdbx_description
1 polymer ?
#
loop_
_entity_poly.entity_id
_entity_poly.type
_entity_poly.pdbx_seq_one_letter_code
_entity_poly.pdbx_strand_id
1 'polypeptide(L)'
;MIKHAILDAAKGVPAEKISMRFHRSLAKLLLDAATEHRRETGCNTVALSGGCFQNELLLSLCHSELTQAGFSVLINRLVPCNDGGISYGQAAVAAALQTK
;
A
#
# COMPACT_ATOMS: atom_id res chain seq x y z
N MET A 1 -15.62 -5.73 1.34
CA MET A 1 -14.78 -5.78 2.56
C MET A 1 -15.51 -5.28 3.81
N ILE A 2 -15.87 -4.00 3.92
CA ILE A 2 -16.48 -3.40 5.14
C ILE A 2 -17.76 -4.14 5.58
N LYS A 3 -18.68 -4.39 4.64
CA LYS A 3 -19.91 -5.16 4.92
C LYS A 3 -19.62 -6.55 5.51
N HIS A 4 -18.57 -7.22 5.04
CA HIS A 4 -18.18 -8.54 5.57
C HIS A 4 -17.62 -8.43 6.98
N ALA A 5 -16.82 -7.40 7.28
CA ALA A 5 -16.32 -7.17 8.64
C ALA A 5 -17.47 -6.93 9.63
N ILE A 6 -18.49 -6.16 9.25
CA ILE A 6 -19.69 -5.91 10.07
C ILE A 6 -20.48 -7.21 10.28
N LEU A 7 -20.69 -8.00 9.23
CA LEU A 7 -21.41 -9.27 9.32
C LEU A 7 -20.66 -10.30 10.17
N ASP A 8 -19.33 -10.36 10.05
CA ASP A 8 -18.49 -11.23 10.88
C ASP A 8 -18.56 -10.81 12.36
N ALA A 9 -18.52 -9.50 12.64
CA ALA A 9 -18.68 -8.99 14.00
C ALA A 9 -20.06 -9.33 14.59
N ALA A 10 -21.13 -9.17 13.80
CA ALA A 10 -22.48 -9.55 14.21
C ALA A 10 -22.65 -11.06 14.48
N LYS A 11 -21.80 -11.90 13.87
CA LYS A 11 -21.75 -13.36 14.08
C LYS A 11 -20.82 -13.78 15.24
N GLY A 12 -20.22 -12.82 15.95
CA GLY A 12 -19.28 -13.11 17.04
C GLY A 12 -17.94 -13.68 16.56
N VAL A 13 -17.53 -13.42 15.31
CA VAL A 13 -16.20 -13.81 14.84
C VAL A 13 -15.15 -13.02 15.64
N PRO A 14 -14.07 -13.67 16.12
CA PRO A 14 -13.02 -12.99 16.87
C PRO A 14 -12.39 -11.82 16.09
N ALA A 15 -12.12 -10.72 16.80
CA ALA A 15 -11.67 -9.46 16.20
C ALA A 15 -10.34 -9.63 15.44
N GLU A 16 -9.42 -10.47 15.92
CA GLU A 16 -8.16 -10.77 15.27
C GLU A 16 -8.35 -11.42 13.88
N LYS A 17 -9.37 -12.26 13.72
CA LYS A 17 -9.70 -12.87 12.42
C LYS A 17 -10.29 -11.85 11.47
N ILE A 18 -11.17 -10.97 11.95
CA ILE A 18 -11.77 -9.90 11.15
C ILE A 18 -10.68 -8.92 10.70
N SER A 19 -9.81 -8.50 11.63
CA SER A 19 -8.69 -7.60 11.35
C SER A 19 -7.75 -8.17 10.29
N MET A 20 -7.32 -9.44 10.42
CA MET A 20 -6.42 -10.05 9.43
C MET A 20 -7.08 -10.18 8.05
N ARG A 21 -8.37 -10.55 7.99
CA ARG A 21 -9.13 -10.62 6.73
C ARG A 21 -9.22 -9.25 6.07
N PHE A 22 -9.44 -8.20 6.87
CA PHE A 22 -9.49 -6.82 6.38
C PHE A 22 -8.14 -6.39 5.78
N HIS A 23 -7.03 -6.60 6.49
CA HIS A 23 -5.68 -6.26 6.00
C HIS A 23 -5.32 -7.02 4.72
N ARG A 24 -5.61 -8.33 4.65
CA ARG A 24 -5.40 -9.12 3.41
C ARG A 24 -6.27 -8.64 2.25
N SER A 25 -7.52 -8.26 2.53
CA SER A 25 -8.42 -7.73 1.50
C SER A 25 -7.90 -6.41 0.93
N LEU A 26 -7.33 -5.54 1.77
CA LEU A 26 -6.68 -4.29 1.32
C LEU A 26 -5.43 -4.57 0.48
N ALA A 27 -4.56 -5.47 0.92
CA ALA A 27 -3.36 -5.83 0.17
C ALA A 27 -3.71 -6.41 -1.21
N LYS A 28 -4.72 -7.28 -1.28
CA LYS A 28 -5.21 -7.81 -2.55
C LYS A 28 -5.81 -6.72 -3.44
N LEU A 29 -6.62 -5.81 -2.89
CA LEU A 29 -7.19 -4.69 -3.64
C LEU A 29 -6.08 -3.82 -4.27
N LEU A 30 -5.00 -3.56 -3.52
CA LEU A 30 -3.86 -2.81 -4.03
C LEU A 30 -3.14 -3.56 -5.16
N LEU A 31 -2.88 -4.86 -5.00
CA LEU A 31 -2.29 -5.69 -6.05
C LEU A 31 -3.14 -5.69 -7.33
N ASP A 32 -4.45 -5.87 -7.19
CA ASP A 32 -5.37 -5.90 -8.34
C ASP A 32 -5.33 -4.54 -9.09
N ALA A 33 -5.35 -3.42 -8.35
CA ALA A 33 -5.22 -2.08 -8.94
C ALA A 33 -3.87 -1.83 -9.61
N ALA A 34 -2.76 -2.24 -8.98
CA ALA A 34 -1.43 -2.10 -9.55
C ALA A 34 -1.26 -2.97 -10.82
N THR A 35 -1.83 -4.17 -10.82
CA THR A 35 -1.81 -5.09 -11.98
C THR A 35 -2.57 -4.51 -13.16
N GLU A 36 -3.75 -3.94 -12.91
CA GLU A 36 -4.52 -3.27 -13.96
C GLU A 36 -3.75 -2.07 -14.52
N HIS A 37 -3.17 -1.23 -13.65
CA HIS A 37 -2.40 -0.07 -14.10
C HIS A 37 -1.13 -0.47 -14.88
N ARG A 38 -0.47 -1.57 -14.50
CA ARG A 38 0.65 -2.15 -15.26
C ARG A 38 0.21 -2.58 -16.66
N ARG A 39 -0.98 -3.18 -16.79
CA ARG A 39 -1.53 -3.59 -18.09
C ARG A 39 -1.76 -2.40 -19.01
N GLU A 40 -2.20 -1.28 -18.47
CA GLU A 40 -2.50 -0.06 -19.22
C GLU A 40 -1.25 0.77 -19.58
N THR A 41 -0.27 0.83 -18.67
CA THR A 41 0.87 1.78 -18.77
C THR A 41 2.22 1.11 -19.00
N GLY A 42 2.34 -0.19 -18.76
CA GLY A 42 3.61 -0.91 -18.69
C GLY A 42 4.43 -0.65 -17.42
N CYS A 43 3.94 0.17 -16.48
CA CYS A 43 4.67 0.49 -15.25
C CYS A 43 4.76 -0.73 -14.33
N ASN A 44 5.98 -1.17 -14.02
CA ASN A 44 6.24 -2.33 -13.14
C ASN A 44 6.79 -1.95 -11.75
N THR A 45 6.86 -0.66 -11.44
CA THR A 45 7.37 -0.17 -10.14
C THR A 45 6.24 0.42 -9.31
N VAL A 46 6.13 -0.02 -8.06
CA VAL A 46 5.13 0.47 -7.10
C VAL A 46 5.84 1.04 -5.88
N ALA A 47 5.54 2.29 -5.51
CA ALA A 47 6.02 2.89 -4.27
C ALA A 47 4.92 2.87 -3.20
N LEU A 48 5.20 2.28 -2.04
CA LEU A 48 4.30 2.26 -0.88
C LEU A 48 4.74 3.36 0.11
N SER A 49 3.94 4.43 0.19
CA SER A 49 4.15 5.58 1.07
C SER A 49 2.82 6.11 1.60
N GLY A 50 2.83 7.00 2.58
CA GLY A 50 1.67 7.47 3.33
C GLY A 50 1.59 6.87 4.74
N GLY A 51 0.96 7.59 5.67
CA GLY A 51 0.89 7.21 7.09
C GLY A 51 0.25 5.84 7.35
N CYS A 52 -0.64 5.35 6.47
CA CYS A 52 -1.22 4.02 6.58
C CYS A 52 -0.17 2.89 6.53
N PHE A 53 0.96 3.10 5.83
CA PHE A 53 2.04 2.12 5.75
C PHE A 53 3.00 2.15 6.95
N GLN A 54 2.73 2.97 7.96
CA GLN A 54 3.32 2.77 9.29
C GLN A 54 2.78 1.50 9.97
N ASN A 55 1.64 0.98 9.50
CA ASN A 55 1.15 -0.33 9.89
C ASN A 55 2.03 -1.41 9.23
N GLU A 56 2.92 -2.00 10.03
CA GLU A 56 3.88 -3.03 9.59
C GLU A 56 3.20 -4.24 8.94
N LEU A 57 2.04 -4.65 9.47
CA LEU A 57 1.27 -5.78 8.90
C LEU A 57 0.76 -5.45 7.50
N LEU A 58 0.15 -4.27 7.32
CA LEU A 58 -0.34 -3.83 6.01
C LEU A 58 0.82 -3.70 5.02
N LEU A 59 1.90 -3.04 5.42
CA LEU A 59 3.09 -2.87 4.60
C LEU A 59 3.66 -4.21 4.15
N SER A 60 3.84 -5.15 5.09
CA SER A 60 4.41 -6.47 4.81
C SER A 60 3.53 -7.29 3.86
N LEU A 61 2.20 -7.26 4.05
CA LEU A 61 1.26 -7.94 3.16
C LEU A 61 1.30 -7.35 1.75
N CYS A 62 1.19 -6.03 1.61
CA CYS A 62 1.24 -5.37 0.30
C CYS A 62 2.59 -5.61 -0.41
N HIS A 63 3.70 -5.45 0.31
CA HIS A 63 5.04 -5.69 -0.24
C HIS A 63 5.18 -7.12 -0.75
N SER A 64 4.75 -8.11 0.05
CA SER A 64 4.84 -9.53 -0.30
C SER A 64 4.00 -9.87 -1.53
N GLU A 65 2.72 -9.47 -1.56
CA GLU A 65 1.80 -9.72 -2.68
C GLU A 65 2.31 -9.10 -3.99
N LEU A 66 2.76 -7.84 -3.94
CA LEU A 66 3.32 -7.14 -5.11
C LEU A 66 4.62 -7.78 -5.61
N THR A 67 5.55 -8.10 -4.70
CA THR A 67 6.83 -8.71 -5.07
C THR A 67 6.61 -10.09 -5.72
N GLN A 68 5.71 -10.90 -5.15
CA GLN A 68 5.34 -12.20 -5.73
C GLN A 68 4.68 -12.07 -7.11
N ALA A 69 3.96 -10.98 -7.37
CA ALA A 69 3.39 -10.65 -8.68
C ALA A 69 4.40 -10.00 -9.66
N GLY A 70 5.68 -9.94 -9.29
CA GLY A 70 6.78 -9.47 -10.13
C GLY A 70 6.97 -7.96 -10.19
N PHE A 71 6.35 -7.19 -9.29
CA PHE A 71 6.59 -5.75 -9.19
C PHE A 71 7.92 -5.44 -8.50
N SER A 72 8.55 -4.34 -8.90
CA SER A 72 9.60 -3.69 -8.12
C SER A 72 8.94 -2.80 -7.07
N VAL A 73 9.12 -3.11 -5.77
CA VAL A 73 8.44 -2.41 -4.68
C VAL A 73 9.42 -1.46 -3.97
N LEU A 74 9.05 -0.19 -3.87
CA LEU A 74 9.81 0.84 -3.17
C LEU A 74 9.09 1.21 -1.86
N ILE A 75 9.87 1.38 -0.79
CA ILE A 75 9.38 1.82 0.52
C ILE A 75 10.26 2.95 1.07
N ASN A 76 9.69 3.78 1.92
CA ASN A 76 10.41 4.80 2.67
C ASN A 76 11.43 4.16 3.64
N ARG A 77 12.66 4.69 3.69
CA ARG A 77 13.72 4.23 4.61
C ARG A 77 14.39 5.34 5.39
N LEU A 78 14.81 6.41 4.69
CA LEU A 78 15.54 7.53 5.30
C LEU A 78 14.62 8.70 5.71
N VAL A 79 13.51 8.85 5.00
CA VAL A 79 12.45 9.80 5.32
C VAL A 79 11.21 9.02 5.76
N PRO A 80 10.43 9.49 6.73
CA PRO A 80 9.23 8.77 7.17
C PRO A 80 8.21 8.70 6.04
N CYS A 81 7.37 7.65 6.03
CA CYS A 81 6.29 7.51 5.05
C CYS A 81 5.07 8.39 5.36
N ASN A 82 5.00 8.98 6.56
CA ASN A 82 3.93 9.89 6.96
C ASN A 82 4.25 11.34 6.58
N ASP A 83 3.44 12.27 7.09
CA ASP A 83 3.49 13.68 6.74
C ASP A 83 4.85 14.34 7.02
N GLY A 84 5.67 13.77 7.93
CA GLY A 84 7.04 14.21 8.16
C GLY A 84 7.95 14.08 6.93
N GLY A 85 7.58 13.27 5.93
CA GLY A 85 8.31 13.07 4.69
C GLY A 85 7.79 13.91 3.51
N ILE A 86 6.67 14.63 3.66
CA ILE A 86 6.02 15.34 2.55
C ILE A 86 6.93 16.43 1.97
N SER A 87 7.58 17.22 2.82
CA SER A 87 8.45 18.32 2.37
C SER A 87 9.61 17.83 1.50
N TYR A 88 10.16 16.65 1.80
CA TYR A 88 11.18 16.01 0.97
C TYR A 88 10.63 15.66 -0.42
N GLY A 89 9.44 15.03 -0.48
CA GLY A 89 8.80 14.70 -1.75
C GLY A 89 8.50 15.93 -2.61
N GLN A 90 8.03 17.01 -1.99
CA GLN A 90 7.77 18.29 -2.67
C GLN A 90 9.06 18.88 -3.25
N ALA A 91 10.14 18.93 -2.47
CA ALA A 91 11.43 19.44 -2.93
C ALA A 91 12.00 18.59 -4.07
N ALA A 92 11.91 17.26 -3.98
CA ALA A 92 12.40 16.34 -5.00
C ALA A 92 11.64 16.49 -6.33
N VAL A 93 10.31 16.61 -6.28
CA VAL A 93 9.48 16.85 -7.48
C VAL A 93 9.79 18.22 -8.10
N ALA A 94 9.91 19.27 -7.29
CA ALA A 94 10.26 20.60 -7.78
C ALA A 94 11.63 20.61 -8.47
N ALA A 95 12.64 19.97 -7.86
CA ALA A 95 13.97 19.83 -8.45
C ALA A 95 13.92 19.09 -9.80
N ALA A 96 13.20 17.95 -9.87
CA ALA A 96 13.08 17.16 -11.09
C ALA A 96 12.41 17.94 -12.24
N LEU A 97 11.46 18.83 -11.93
CA LEU A 97 10.77 19.67 -12.92
C LEU A 97 11.61 20.86 -13.42
N GLN A 98 12.57 21.34 -12.63
CA GLN A 98 13.46 22.45 -13.01
C GLN A 98 14.66 22.00 -13.87
N THR A 99 15.00 20.71 -13.86
CA THR A 99 16.07 20.13 -14.71
C THR A 99 15.66 19.87 -16.17
N LYS A 100 14.59 20.50 -16.65
CA LYS A 100 14.20 20.55 -18.07
C LYS A 100 14.60 21.88 -18.68
#